data_AF-A0A167FFL8-F1
#
_entry.id   AF-A0A167FFL8-F1
#
_cell.length_a   1.000
_cell.length_b   1.000
_cell.length_c   1.000
_cell.angle_alpha   90.00
_cell.angle_beta   90.00
_cell.angle_gamma   90.00
#
_symmetry.space_group_name_H-M   'P 1'
#
loop_
_entity.id
_entity.type
_entity.pdbx_description
1 polymer ?
#
loop_
_entity_poly.entity_id
_entity_poly.type
_entity_poly.pdbx_seq_one_letter_code
_entity_poly.pdbx_strand_id
1 'polypeptide(L)'
;MASGYGMYGGVGRCFSFWQEVMGCYVVNTSSDNDSGKKKCTLALEDYYECLHHKKEHARALAIQAAYARSEAATARDDAPSAKQIRSLGLLGKDEESKQLLGRD
;
A
#
# COMPACT_ATOMS: atom_id res chain seq x y z
N MET A 1 5.60 6.28 -28.09
CA MET A 1 5.10 6.63 -26.75
C MET A 1 5.52 5.54 -25.78
N ALA A 2 6.26 5.87 -24.71
CA ALA A 2 6.61 4.92 -23.63
C ALA A 2 5.55 4.93 -22.50
N SER A 3 4.29 5.21 -22.85
CA SER A 3 3.17 5.33 -21.92
C SER A 3 2.84 3.96 -21.33
N GLY A 4 3.43 3.63 -20.19
CA GLY A 4 3.18 2.39 -19.47
C GLY A 4 4.42 1.63 -19.00
N TYR A 5 5.63 2.07 -19.36
CA TYR A 5 6.87 1.42 -18.93
C TYR A 5 7.48 2.10 -17.71
N GLY A 6 8.00 1.30 -16.79
CA GLY A 6 8.72 1.74 -15.59
C GLY A 6 10.23 1.90 -15.84
N MET A 7 10.95 2.33 -14.79
CA MET A 7 12.40 2.61 -14.84
C MET A 7 13.25 1.43 -15.36
N TYR A 8 12.82 0.19 -15.11
CA TYR A 8 13.54 -1.02 -15.48
C TYR A 8 13.06 -1.66 -16.78
N GLY A 9 12.30 -0.92 -17.61
CA GLY A 9 11.79 -1.41 -18.90
C GLY A 9 10.61 -2.39 -18.81
N GLY A 10 10.22 -2.82 -17.61
CA GLY A 10 8.98 -3.56 -17.35
C GLY A 10 7.76 -2.64 -17.31
N VAL A 11 6.58 -3.23 -17.10
CA VAL A 11 5.34 -2.45 -16.89
C VAL A 11 5.45 -1.56 -15.64
N GLY A 12 4.94 -0.33 -15.73
CA GLY A 12 4.92 0.61 -14.62
C GLY A 12 4.00 0.14 -13.49
N ARG A 13 4.27 0.59 -12.26
CA ARG A 13 3.53 0.15 -11.05
C ARG A 13 2.01 0.30 -11.17
N CYS A 14 1.54 1.40 -11.77
CA CYS A 14 0.11 1.70 -11.92
C CYS A 14 -0.43 1.38 -13.32
N PHE A 15 0.30 0.60 -14.12
CA PHE A 15 -0.08 0.31 -15.51
C PHE A 15 -1.39 -0.47 -15.60
N SER A 16 -1.64 -1.44 -14.71
CA SER A 16 -2.90 -2.20 -14.72
C SER A 16 -4.12 -1.30 -14.51
N PHE A 17 -4.06 -0.36 -13.56
CA PHE A 17 -5.15 0.61 -13.36
C PHE A 17 -5.34 1.53 -14.57
N TRP A 18 -4.25 1.91 -15.24
CA TRP A 18 -4.35 2.67 -16.49
C TRP A 18 -5.03 1.86 -17.60
N GLN A 19 -4.77 0.55 -17.70
CA GLN A 19 -5.46 -0.32 -18.67
C GLN A 19 -6.97 -0.39 -18.40
N GLU A 20 -7.39 -0.43 -17.13
CA GLU A 20 -8.82 -0.38 -16.76
C GLU A 20 -9.48 0.95 -17.17
N VAL A 21 -8.80 2.08 -16.96
CA VAL A 21 -9.28 3.40 -17.41
C VAL A 21 -9.45 3.43 -18.93
N MET A 22 -8.44 2.96 -19.65
CA MET A 22 -8.47 2.90 -21.11
C MET A 22 -9.54 1.95 -21.63
N GLY A 23 -9.70 0.77 -21.01
CA GLY A 23 -10.76 -0.17 -21.32
C GLY A 23 -12.14 0.47 -21.14
N CYS A 24 -12.35 1.18 -20.03
CA CYS A 24 -13.61 1.88 -19.79
C CYS A 24 -13.87 3.00 -20.81
N TYR A 25 -12.85 3.78 -21.18
CA TYR A 25 -12.97 4.82 -22.20
C TYR A 25 -13.31 4.24 -23.56
N VAL A 26 -12.65 3.17 -24.00
CA VAL A 26 -12.92 2.52 -25.29
C VAL A 26 -14.37 2.02 -25.39
N VAL A 27 -14.93 1.52 -24.29
CA VAL A 27 -16.32 1.02 -24.27
C VAL A 27 -17.36 2.15 -24.21
N ASN A 28 -17.03 3.29 -23.59
CA ASN A 28 -18.01 4.35 -23.30
C ASN A 28 -17.85 5.62 -24.15
N THR A 29 -16.85 5.69 -25.02
CA THR A 29 -16.59 6.86 -25.89
C THR A 29 -16.56 6.45 -27.35
N SER A 30 -16.88 7.40 -28.22
CA SER A 30 -16.72 7.30 -29.67
C SER A 30 -15.90 8.50 -30.15
N SER A 31 -15.38 8.46 -31.37
CA SER A 31 -14.62 9.57 -31.96
C SER A 31 -15.31 10.93 -31.86
N ASP A 32 -16.64 10.94 -31.90
CA ASP A 32 -17.46 12.15 -31.93
C ASP A 32 -18.13 12.46 -30.58
N ASN A 33 -17.99 11.60 -29.56
CA ASN A 33 -18.64 11.79 -28.26
C ASN A 33 -17.83 11.22 -27.08
N ASP A 34 -17.28 12.14 -26.29
CA ASP A 34 -16.50 11.85 -25.09
C ASP A 34 -17.29 11.92 -23.77
N SER A 35 -18.60 12.17 -23.82
CA SER A 35 -19.44 12.37 -22.63
C SER A 35 -19.45 11.14 -21.70
N GLY A 36 -19.21 9.95 -22.24
CA GLY A 36 -19.15 8.70 -21.49
C GLY A 36 -17.91 8.54 -20.62
N LYS A 37 -16.87 9.37 -20.75
CA LYS A 37 -15.69 9.37 -19.85
C LYS A 37 -16.09 9.56 -18.38
N LYS A 38 -17.20 10.27 -18.13
CA LYS A 38 -17.76 10.48 -16.78
C LYS A 38 -18.23 9.19 -16.10
N LYS A 39 -18.55 8.13 -16.86
CA LYS A 39 -18.91 6.83 -16.28
C LYS A 39 -17.70 6.08 -15.73
N CYS A 40 -16.50 6.45 -16.17
CA CYS A 40 -15.24 5.81 -15.82
C CYS A 40 -14.53 6.51 -14.65
N THR A 41 -15.23 7.35 -13.89
CA THR A 41 -14.65 8.09 -12.76
C THR A 41 -14.08 7.17 -11.69
N LEU A 42 -14.70 6.04 -11.41
CA LEU A 42 -14.21 5.08 -10.42
C LEU A 42 -12.86 4.48 -10.82
N ALA A 43 -12.74 3.96 -12.05
CA ALA A 43 -11.46 3.47 -12.57
C ALA A 43 -10.39 4.59 -12.62
N LEU A 44 -10.80 5.81 -12.96
CA LEU A 44 -9.91 6.96 -12.96
C LEU A 44 -9.43 7.31 -11.54
N GLU A 45 -10.32 7.25 -10.55
CA GLU A 45 -9.97 7.46 -9.14
C GLU A 45 -8.98 6.41 -8.64
N ASP A 46 -9.14 5.15 -9.00
CA ASP A 46 -8.21 4.08 -8.62
C ASP A 46 -6.82 4.29 -9.24
N TYR A 47 -6.77 4.73 -10.50
CA TYR A 47 -5.50 5.11 -11.14
C TYR A 47 -4.81 6.29 -10.43
N TYR A 48 -5.56 7.34 -10.08
CA TYR A 48 -5.03 8.48 -9.31
C TYR A 48 -4.65 8.12 -7.88
N GLU A 49 -5.37 7.18 -7.26
CA GLU A 49 -5.02 6.61 -5.97
C GLU A 49 -3.67 5.92 -6.06
N CYS A 50 -3.46 5.02 -7.03
CA CYS A 50 -2.18 4.34 -7.20
C CYS A 50 -1.01 5.32 -7.44
N LEU A 51 -1.24 6.42 -8.17
CA LEU A 51 -0.18 7.40 -8.45
C LEU A 51 0.23 8.22 -7.24
N HIS A 52 -0.71 8.53 -6.34
CA HIS A 52 -0.50 9.55 -5.30
C HIS A 52 -0.72 9.03 -3.87
N HIS A 53 -1.30 7.85 -3.71
CA HIS A 53 -1.62 7.19 -2.45
C HIS A 53 -2.30 8.10 -1.40
N LYS A 54 -3.12 9.06 -1.85
CA LYS A 54 -3.73 10.08 -0.95
C LYS A 54 -4.69 9.44 0.06
N LYS A 55 -5.54 8.52 -0.43
CA LYS A 55 -6.53 7.82 0.40
C LYS A 55 -5.81 6.91 1.41
N GLU A 56 -4.79 6.18 0.97
CA GLU A 56 -3.99 5.32 1.87
C GLU A 56 -3.21 6.13 2.91
N HIS A 57 -2.56 7.23 2.53
CA HIS A 57 -1.85 8.09 3.48
C HIS A 57 -2.79 8.67 4.55
N ALA A 58 -3.96 9.16 4.14
CA ALA A 58 -4.97 9.65 5.09
C ALA A 58 -5.47 8.54 6.04
N ARG A 59 -5.69 7.34 5.51
CA ARG A 59 -6.10 6.16 6.30
C ARG A 59 -5.02 5.75 7.29
N ALA A 60 -3.76 5.68 6.88
CA ALA A 60 -2.64 5.34 7.75
C ALA A 60 -2.52 6.32 8.92
N LEU A 61 -2.62 7.63 8.65
CA LEU A 61 -2.62 8.65 9.70
C LEU A 61 -3.81 8.52 10.66
N ALA A 62 -5.01 8.24 10.15
CA ALA A 62 -6.19 8.04 10.98
C ALA A 62 -6.04 6.81 11.91
N ILE A 63 -5.47 5.71 11.39
CA ILE A 63 -5.20 4.49 12.17
C ILE A 63 -4.14 4.77 13.24
N GLN A 64 -3.04 5.44 12.88
CA GLN A 64 -1.99 5.81 13.84
C GLN A 64 -2.53 6.72 14.96
N ALA A 65 -3.36 7.70 14.62
CA ALA A 65 -3.99 8.57 15.61
C ALA A 65 -4.95 7.80 16.53
N ALA A 66 -5.74 6.87 15.99
CA ALA A 66 -6.61 6.00 16.79
C ALA A 66 -5.79 5.09 17.71
N TYR A 67 -4.70 4.52 17.20
CA TYR A 67 -3.79 3.67 17.95
C TYR A 67 -3.13 4.42 19.12
N ALA A 68 -2.64 5.63 18.90
CA ALA A 68 -2.08 6.48 19.96
C ALA A 68 -3.11 6.82 21.04
N ARG A 69 -4.37 7.08 20.67
CA ARG A 69 -5.46 7.29 21.62
C ARG A 69 -5.76 6.03 22.44
N SER A 70 -5.74 4.85 21.81
CA SER A 70 -5.95 3.59 22.55
C SER A 70 -4.81 3.32 23.52
N GLU A 71 -3.56 3.54 23.15
CA GLU A 71 -2.42 3.36 24.06
C GLU A 71 -2.45 4.32 25.25
N ALA A 72 -2.93 5.55 25.06
CA ALA A 72 -3.08 6.51 26.16
C ALA A 72 -4.26 6.18 27.08
N ALA A 73 -5.34 5.59 26.55
CA ALA A 73 -6.56 5.28 27.31
C ALA A 73 -6.48 3.95 28.06
N THR A 74 -5.76 2.97 27.51
CA THR A 74 -5.54 1.65 28.14
C THR A 74 -4.04 1.41 28.21
N ALA A 75 -3.51 1.22 29.43
CA ALA A 75 -2.15 0.70 29.60
C ALA A 75 -2.02 -0.60 28.80
N ARG A 76 -0.93 -0.77 28.05
CA ARG A 76 -0.73 -1.95 27.21
C ARG A 76 -0.67 -3.21 28.09
N ASP A 77 -1.80 -3.90 28.25
CA ASP A 77 -1.84 -5.21 28.90
C ASP A 77 -1.07 -6.26 28.06
N ASP A 78 -1.02 -6.07 26.74
CA ASP A 78 -0.25 -6.88 25.77
C ASP A 78 1.15 -6.29 25.50
N ALA A 79 1.83 -5.74 26.51
CA ALA A 79 3.25 -5.42 26.37
C ALA A 79 4.03 -6.71 26.07
N PRO A 80 4.92 -6.74 25.06
CA PRO A 80 5.67 -7.94 24.73
C PRO A 80 6.46 -8.39 25.95
N SER A 81 6.21 -9.62 26.40
CA SER A 81 6.92 -10.18 27.55
C SER A 81 8.42 -10.21 27.28
N ALA A 82 9.24 -10.11 28.33
CA ALA A 82 10.69 -10.16 28.20
C ALA A 82 11.19 -11.39 27.43
N LYS A 83 10.44 -12.51 27.45
CA LYS A 83 10.73 -13.72 26.66
C LYS A 83 10.52 -13.51 25.16
N GLN A 84 9.46 -12.80 24.77
CA GLN A 84 9.13 -12.48 23.38
C GLN A 84 10.11 -11.48 22.77
N ILE A 85 10.61 -10.54 23.58
CA ILE A 85 11.66 -9.59 23.16
C ILE A 85 13.01 -10.32 23.01
N ARG A 86 13.31 -11.29 23.89
CA ARG A 86 14.52 -12.12 23.80
C ARG A 86 14.55 -13.03 22.57
N SER A 87 13.43 -13.63 22.18
CA SER A 87 13.37 -14.48 20.96
C SER A 87 13.61 -13.71 19.66
N LEU A 88 13.45 -12.38 19.67
CA LEU A 88 13.75 -11.50 18.54
C LEU A 88 15.22 -11.07 18.48
N GLY A 89 16.05 -11.49 19.45
CA GLY A 89 17.48 -11.15 19.51
C GLY A 89 17.79 -9.71 19.93
N LEU A 90 16.82 -9.00 20.49
CA LEU A 90 16.97 -7.59 20.87
C LEU A 90 17.53 -7.38 22.30
N LEU A 91 17.60 -8.45 23.11
CA LEU A 91 18.09 -8.41 24.49
C LEU A 91 19.07 -9.56 24.78
N GLY A 92 20.37 -9.26 24.73
CA GLY A 92 21.44 -9.94 25.49
C GLY A 92 21.65 -11.43 25.23
N LYS A 93 21.34 -11.93 24.03
CA LYS A 93 21.59 -13.33 23.61
C LYS A 93 21.79 -13.46 22.09
N ASP A 94 22.75 -12.70 21.57
CA ASP A 94 23.05 -12.63 20.13
C ASP A 94 23.38 -14.01 19.52
N GLU A 95 23.95 -14.93 20.30
CA GLU A 95 24.31 -16.28 19.87
C GLU A 95 23.11 -17.20 19.63
N GLU A 96 22.06 -17.14 20.47
CA GLU A 96 20.83 -17.93 20.25
C GLU A 96 20.05 -17.41 19.03
N SER A 97 20.06 -16.10 18.80
CA SER A 97 19.42 -15.50 17.63
C SER A 97 20.16 -15.79 16.33
N LYS A 98 21.50 -15.80 16.35
CA LYS A 98 22.33 -16.27 15.22
C LYS A 98 22.07 -17.74 14.90
N GLN A 99 21.84 -18.58 15.90
CA GLN A 99 21.58 -20.01 15.69
C GLN A 99 20.19 -20.29 15.08
N LEU A 100 19.20 -19.43 15.34
CA LEU A 100 17.85 -19.53 14.76
C LEU A 100 17.72 -18.90 13.38
N LEU A 101 18.42 -17.78 13.14
CA LEU A 101 18.44 -17.07 11.85
C LEU A 101 19.53 -17.60 10.90
N GLY A 102 20.50 -18.33 11.43
CA GLY A 102 21.57 -19.02 10.71
C GLY A 102 21.20 -20.47 10.43
N ARG A 103 20.34 -20.67 9.43
CA ARG A 103 20.23 -21.92 8.69
C ARG A 103 20.21 -21.52 7.22
N ASP A 104 21.32 -21.79 6.54
CA ASP A 104 21.43 -21.75 5.08
C ASP A 104 20.31 -22.58 4.41
#